data_AF-A0A2W2C0M9-F1
#
_entry.id   AF-A0A2W2C0M9-F1
#
_cell.length_a   1.000
_cell.length_b   1.000
_cell.length_c   1.000
_cell.angle_alpha   90.00
_cell.angle_beta   90.00
_cell.angle_gamma   90.00
#
_symmetry.space_group_name_H-M   'P 1'
#
loop_
_entity.id
_entity.type
_entity.pdbx_description
1 polymer ?
#
loop_
_entity_poly.entity_id
_entity_poly.type
_entity_poly.pdbx_seq_one_letter_code
_entity_poly.pdbx_strand_id
1 'polypeptide(L)'
;MVLLRRVIGDALRARRQGQHRTLREVSSAANVSLGYLSEIERGQKEPSSELLAAICDALGARLSELLREVSDTVALAEQMPGVLVPVQDEPAEATPVAAAPVARATGRGVRQVSSDGSVAVSVRQDSPLKATLRSTRVRSADRSDRDVVCAA
;
A
#
# COMPACT_ATOMS: atom_id res chain seq x y z
N MET A 1 -20.07 -11.86 12.34
CA MET A 1 -19.64 -13.02 11.53
C MET A 1 -18.12 -13.05 11.48
N VAL A 2 -17.50 -14.20 11.74
CA VAL A 2 -16.03 -14.33 11.74
C VAL A 2 -15.53 -14.37 10.29
N LEU A 3 -14.53 -13.55 9.98
CA LEU A 3 -13.90 -13.55 8.65
C LEU A 3 -12.54 -14.23 8.74
N LEU A 4 -12.37 -15.32 8.00
CA LEU A 4 -11.15 -16.14 8.04
C LEU A 4 -9.89 -15.33 7.75
N ARG A 5 -9.93 -14.42 6.76
CA ARG A 5 -8.81 -13.53 6.42
C ARG A 5 -8.34 -12.66 7.59
N ARG A 6 -9.25 -12.27 8.50
CA ARG A 6 -8.92 -11.46 9.67
C ARG A 6 -8.22 -12.32 10.72
N VAL A 7 -8.75 -13.51 10.99
CA VAL A 7 -8.13 -14.45 11.95
C VAL A 7 -6.74 -14.89 11.48
N ILE A 8 -6.59 -15.18 10.18
CA ILE A 8 -5.27 -15.47 9.57
C ILE A 8 -4.33 -14.27 9.72
N GLY A 9 -4.80 -13.07 9.35
CA GLY A 9 -4.01 -11.84 9.45
C GLY A 9 -3.53 -11.57 10.88
N ASP A 10 -4.41 -11.71 11.86
CA ASP A 10 -4.12 -11.53 13.28
C ASP A 10 -3.10 -12.56 13.79
N ALA A 11 -3.24 -13.84 13.41
CA ALA A 11 -2.29 -14.90 13.79
C ALA A 11 -0.89 -14.67 13.18
N LEU A 12 -0.80 -14.30 11.90
CA LEU A 12 0.46 -13.95 11.25
C LEU A 12 1.12 -12.75 11.94
N ARG A 13 0.32 -11.71 12.21
CA ARG A 13 0.75 -10.48 12.87
C ARG A 13 1.23 -10.74 14.30
N ALA A 14 0.57 -11.64 15.04
CA ALA A 14 0.97 -12.03 16.39
C ALA A 14 2.33 -12.75 16.37
N ARG A 15 2.53 -13.71 15.46
CA ARG A 15 3.81 -14.41 15.28
C ARG A 15 4.94 -13.46 14.92
N ARG A 16 4.73 -12.55 13.97
CA ARG A 16 5.74 -11.56 13.60
C ARG A 16 6.14 -10.68 14.79
N GLN A 17 5.15 -10.17 15.54
CA GLN A 17 5.41 -9.32 16.71
C GLN A 17 6.08 -10.09 17.86
N GLY A 18 5.71 -11.36 18.07
CA GLY A 18 6.37 -12.24 19.05
C GLY A 18 7.85 -12.50 18.72
N GLN A 19 8.25 -12.38 17.46
CA GLN A 19 9.65 -12.43 17.01
C GLN A 19 10.35 -11.06 17.03
N HIS A 20 9.66 -9.99 17.42
CA HIS A 20 10.13 -8.60 17.32
C HIS A 20 10.57 -8.17 15.91
N ARG A 21 9.99 -8.80 14.87
CA ARG A 21 10.35 -8.49 13.48
C ARG A 21 9.47 -7.42 12.87
N THR A 22 10.04 -6.60 12.01
CA THR A 22 9.32 -5.55 11.29
C THR A 22 8.57 -6.13 10.08
N LEU A 23 7.55 -5.41 9.59
CA LEU A 23 6.87 -5.76 8.34
C LEU A 23 7.87 -5.84 7.17
N ARG A 24 8.88 -4.96 7.13
CA ARG A 24 9.88 -4.92 6.05
C ARG A 24 10.75 -6.18 6.03
N GLU A 25 11.16 -6.66 7.20
CA GLU A 25 11.97 -7.88 7.32
C GLU A 25 11.22 -9.12 6.84
N VAL A 26 9.95 -9.26 7.25
CA VAL A 26 9.13 -10.42 6.86
C VAL A 26 8.72 -10.32 5.39
N SER A 27 8.30 -9.15 4.93
CA SER A 27 7.90 -8.97 3.53
C SER A 27 9.05 -9.25 2.57
N SER A 28 10.27 -8.81 2.92
CA SER A 28 11.47 -9.11 2.14
C SER A 28 11.79 -10.61 2.12
N ALA A 29 11.68 -11.30 3.26
CA ALA A 29 11.94 -12.74 3.34
C ALA A 29 10.88 -13.58 2.61
N ALA A 30 9.62 -13.14 2.62
CA ALA A 30 8.50 -13.79 1.91
C ALA A 30 8.38 -13.38 0.43
N ASN A 31 9.30 -12.55 -0.08
CA ASN A 31 9.28 -12.00 -1.44
C ASN A 31 7.94 -11.32 -1.82
N VAL A 32 7.40 -10.50 -0.91
CA VAL A 32 6.20 -9.71 -1.14
C VAL A 32 6.38 -8.24 -0.78
N SER A 33 5.49 -7.40 -1.31
CA SER A 33 5.52 -5.98 -0.95
C SER A 33 5.11 -5.78 0.52
N LEU A 34 5.75 -4.80 1.16
CA LEU A 34 5.43 -4.41 2.54
C LEU A 34 3.95 -4.01 2.69
N GLY A 35 3.44 -3.25 1.71
CA GLY A 35 2.04 -2.81 1.69
C GLY A 35 1.08 -4.00 1.65
N TYR A 36 1.38 -5.00 0.83
CA TYR A 36 0.53 -6.17 0.69
C TYR A 36 0.54 -7.04 1.95
N LEU A 37 1.70 -7.26 2.58
CA LEU A 37 1.76 -7.94 3.89
C LEU A 37 0.96 -7.17 4.95
N SER A 38 1.05 -5.84 4.97
CA SER A 38 0.27 -5.00 5.88
C SER A 38 -1.24 -5.11 5.65
N GLU A 39 -1.69 -5.21 4.41
CA GLU A 39 -3.11 -5.44 4.08
C GLU A 39 -3.58 -6.83 4.55
N ILE A 40 -2.74 -7.87 4.39
CA ILE A 40 -3.03 -9.23 4.86
C ILE A 40 -3.13 -9.26 6.39
N GLU A 41 -2.16 -8.69 7.12
CA GLU A 41 -2.17 -8.63 8.59
C GLU A 41 -3.36 -7.86 9.17
N ARG A 42 -3.98 -6.98 8.37
CA ARG A 42 -5.21 -6.25 8.74
C ARG A 42 -6.50 -6.95 8.29
N GLY A 43 -6.40 -8.12 7.65
CA GLY A 43 -7.54 -8.85 7.10
C GLY A 43 -8.23 -8.14 5.93
N GLN A 44 -7.53 -7.27 5.20
CA GLN A 44 -8.07 -6.56 4.03
C GLN A 44 -7.91 -7.36 2.73
N LYS A 45 -7.00 -8.33 2.71
CA LYS A 45 -6.71 -9.20 1.56
C LYS A 45 -6.79 -10.66 1.95
N GLU A 46 -7.16 -11.49 0.97
CA GLU A 46 -7.14 -12.93 1.09
C GLU A 46 -5.85 -13.44 0.42
N PRO A 47 -4.85 -13.90 1.18
CA PRO A 47 -3.63 -14.44 0.59
C PRO A 47 -3.95 -15.74 -0.15
N SER A 48 -3.27 -15.97 -1.27
CA SER A 48 -3.28 -17.31 -1.90
C SER A 48 -2.57 -18.31 -0.99
N SER A 49 -2.81 -19.60 -1.21
CA SER A 49 -2.17 -20.67 -0.43
C SER A 49 -0.64 -20.64 -0.55
N GLU A 50 -0.11 -20.34 -1.75
CA GLU A 50 1.33 -20.21 -1.99
C GLU A 50 1.93 -19.04 -1.21
N LEU A 51 1.22 -17.91 -1.19
CA LEU A 51 1.65 -16.74 -0.44
C LEU A 51 1.61 -16.97 1.07
N LEU A 52 0.55 -17.61 1.55
CA LEU A 52 0.42 -17.95 2.96
C LEU A 52 1.57 -18.87 3.39
N ALA A 53 1.94 -19.86 2.57
CA ALA A 53 3.10 -20.71 2.80
C ALA A 53 4.40 -19.89 2.84
N ALA A 54 4.64 -19.01 1.86
CA ALA A 54 5.84 -18.17 1.83
C ALA A 54 5.98 -17.26 3.06
N ILE A 55 4.88 -16.71 3.57
CA ILE A 55 4.89 -15.90 4.79
C ILE A 55 5.17 -16.79 6.02
N CYS A 56 4.59 -17.99 6.09
CA CYS A 56 4.87 -18.95 7.17
C CYS A 56 6.35 -19.34 7.19
N ASP A 57 6.93 -19.66 6.03
CA ASP A 57 8.34 -19.99 5.87
C ASP A 57 9.23 -18.82 6.29
N ALA A 58 8.89 -17.60 5.87
CA ALA A 58 9.59 -16.39 6.28
C ALA A 58 9.55 -16.15 7.80
N LEU A 59 8.49 -16.59 8.47
CA LEU A 59 8.33 -16.56 9.93
C LEU A 59 8.91 -17.81 10.64
N GLY A 60 9.46 -18.78 9.91
CA GLY A 60 9.97 -20.03 10.48
C GLY A 60 8.87 -20.89 11.13
N ALA A 61 7.64 -20.80 10.63
CA ALA A 61 6.47 -21.51 11.15
C ALA A 61 5.96 -22.54 10.14
N ARG A 62 5.38 -23.63 10.64
CA ARG A 62 4.69 -24.59 9.77
C ARG A 62 3.27 -24.10 9.47
N LEU A 63 2.84 -24.20 8.21
CA LEU A 63 1.49 -23.82 7.80
C LEU A 63 0.41 -24.56 8.60
N SER A 64 0.62 -25.83 8.93
CA SER A 64 -0.32 -26.63 9.73
C SER A 64 -0.52 -26.11 11.15
N GLU A 65 0.52 -25.54 11.76
CA GLU A 65 0.43 -24.93 13.10
C GLU A 65 -0.38 -23.65 13.05
N LEU A 66 -0.16 -22.81 12.03
CA LEU A 66 -0.94 -21.60 11.83
C LEU A 66 -2.42 -21.94 11.62
N LEU A 67 -2.71 -22.93 10.76
CA LEU A 67 -4.09 -23.33 10.48
C LEU A 67 -4.79 -23.93 11.71
N ARG A 68 -4.06 -24.64 12.58
CA ARG A 68 -4.61 -25.11 13.86
C ARG A 68 -4.96 -23.95 14.78
N GLU A 69 -4.06 -22.99 14.97
CA GLU A 69 -4.31 -21.78 15.76
C GLU A 69 -5.52 -20.99 15.26
N VAL A 70 -5.63 -20.83 13.93
CA VAL A 70 -6.77 -20.17 13.28
C VAL A 70 -8.06 -20.96 13.54
N SER A 71 -8.01 -22.29 13.39
CA SER A 71 -9.17 -23.16 13.67
C SER A 71 -9.65 -23.03 15.11
N ASP A 72 -8.74 -23.04 16.08
CA ASP A 72 -9.07 -22.91 17.49
C ASP A 72 -9.71 -21.54 17.79
N THR A 73 -9.19 -20.47 17.17
CA THR A 73 -9.73 -19.12 17.30
C THR A 73 -11.12 -18.98 16.68
N VAL A 74 -11.34 -19.57 15.50
CA VAL A 74 -12.65 -19.57 14.84
C VAL A 74 -13.67 -20.34 15.68
N ALA A 75 -13.30 -21.53 16.18
CA ALA A 75 -14.19 -22.34 17.01
C ALA A 75 -14.63 -21.58 18.28
N LEU A 76 -13.70 -20.90 18.95
CA LEU A 76 -14.03 -20.07 20.12
C LEU A 76 -14.99 -18.93 19.75
N ALA A 77 -14.76 -18.26 18.62
CA ALA A 77 -15.60 -17.17 18.16
C ALA A 77 -17.02 -17.64 17.75
N GLU A 78 -17.16 -18.86 17.25
CA GLU A 78 -18.47 -19.49 16.96
C GLU A 78 -19.25 -19.84 18.23
N GLN A 79 -18.55 -20.16 19.32
CA GLN A 79 -19.13 -20.49 20.63
C GLN A 79 -19.61 -19.25 21.41
N MET A 80 -19.31 -18.03 20.94
CA MET A 80 -19.71 -16.77 21.55
C MET A 80 -20.82 -16.06 20.73
N PRO A 81 -22.07 -16.53 20.78
CA PRO A 81 -23.17 -15.84 20.11
C PRO A 81 -23.38 -14.45 20.73
N GLY A 82 -23.23 -13.39 19.93
CA GLY A 82 -23.58 -12.01 20.28
C GLY A 82 -22.44 -11.02 20.52
N VAL A 83 -21.18 -11.47 20.62
CA VAL A 83 -20.02 -10.55 20.87
C VAL A 83 -19.42 -9.98 19.57
N LEU A 84 -19.69 -10.62 18.43
CA LEU A 84 -19.23 -10.16 17.12
C LEU A 84 -20.37 -9.56 16.32
N VAL A 85 -20.86 -8.40 16.79
CA VAL A 85 -21.68 -7.51 15.96
C VAL A 85 -20.87 -7.21 14.70
N PRO A 86 -21.41 -7.40 13.49
CA PRO A 86 -20.72 -6.94 12.29
C PRO A 86 -20.44 -5.45 12.47
N VAL A 87 -19.16 -5.06 12.44
CA VAL A 87 -18.83 -3.69 12.07
C VAL A 87 -19.43 -3.55 10.69
N GLN A 88 -20.52 -2.79 10.59
CA GLN A 88 -21.04 -2.39 9.30
C GLN A 88 -19.86 -1.67 8.63
N ASP A 89 -19.36 -2.26 7.54
CA ASP A 89 -18.62 -1.49 6.54
C ASP A 89 -19.66 -0.50 5.97
N GLU A 90 -20.02 0.51 6.77
CA GLU A 90 -20.62 1.71 6.23
C GLU A 90 -19.56 2.21 5.24
N PRO A 91 -19.84 2.21 3.93
CA PRO A 91 -18.93 2.80 2.98
C PRO A 91 -18.78 4.24 3.46
N ALA A 92 -17.57 4.59 3.93
CA ALA A 92 -17.25 5.95 4.28
C ALA A 92 -17.78 6.82 3.15
N GLU A 93 -18.83 7.61 3.43
CA GLU A 93 -19.46 8.46 2.44
C GLU A 93 -18.36 9.30 1.82
N ALA A 94 -17.96 8.89 0.62
CA ALA A 94 -17.07 9.64 -0.22
C ALA A 94 -17.86 10.88 -0.56
N THR A 95 -17.66 11.93 0.23
CA THR A 95 -18.13 13.26 -0.08
C THR A 95 -17.61 13.54 -1.48
N PRO A 96 -18.50 13.78 -2.46
CA PRO A 96 -18.08 13.90 -3.84
C PRO A 96 -17.29 15.19 -3.97
N VAL A 97 -15.96 15.08 -4.04
CA VAL A 97 -15.14 16.13 -4.62
C VAL A 97 -15.49 16.12 -6.10
N ALA A 98 -16.28 17.12 -6.50
CA ALA A 98 -16.90 17.24 -7.82
C ALA A 98 -15.94 16.86 -8.95
N ALA A 99 -16.29 15.79 -9.67
CA ALA A 99 -15.65 15.43 -10.92
C ALA A 99 -16.07 16.44 -11.99
N ALA A 100 -15.15 17.36 -12.32
CA ALA A 100 -15.21 18.15 -13.54
C ALA A 100 -15.23 17.21 -14.77
N PRO A 101 -15.91 17.59 -15.87
CA PRO A 101 -16.25 16.67 -16.95
C PRO A 101 -14.98 16.22 -17.70
N VAL A 102 -14.76 14.90 -17.75
CA VAL A 102 -13.72 14.31 -18.59
C VAL A 102 -14.24 14.22 -20.01
N ALA A 103 -13.92 15.22 -20.83
CA ALA A 103 -14.02 15.11 -22.27
C ALA A 103 -13.10 13.98 -22.74
N ARG A 104 -13.67 12.92 -23.33
CA ARG A 104 -12.90 11.93 -24.08
C ARG A 104 -12.24 12.62 -25.26
N ALA A 105 -10.92 12.75 -25.22
CA ALA A 105 -10.11 13.14 -26.36
C ALA A 105 -9.09 12.04 -26.65
N THR A 106 -9.39 11.27 -27.69
CA THR A 106 -8.42 10.56 -28.51
C THR A 106 -7.32 11.52 -28.96
N GLY A 107 -6.06 11.26 -28.61
CA GLY A 107 -4.97 12.07 -29.16
C GLY A 107 -3.65 12.01 -28.38
N ARG A 108 -2.62 11.50 -29.06
CA ARG A 108 -1.19 11.68 -28.81
C ARG A 108 -0.88 13.12 -28.35
N GLY A 109 -0.42 13.32 -27.10
CA GLY A 109 -0.11 14.66 -26.60
C GLY A 109 0.68 14.64 -25.28
N VAL A 110 1.77 15.41 -25.25
CA VAL A 110 2.76 15.56 -24.18
C VAL A 110 2.12 15.95 -22.84
N ARG A 111 2.58 15.35 -21.72
CA ARG A 111 2.18 15.73 -20.36
C ARG A 111 3.22 16.69 -19.75
N GLN A 112 2.79 17.91 -19.44
CA GLN A 112 3.55 18.89 -18.66
C GLN A 112 3.10 18.80 -17.20
N VAL A 113 4.05 18.76 -16.26
CA VAL A 113 3.78 18.75 -14.82
C VAL A 113 4.63 19.84 -14.18
N SER A 114 3.99 20.77 -13.50
CA SER A 114 4.63 21.81 -12.68
C SER A 114 4.66 21.37 -11.22
N SER A 115 5.82 21.49 -10.58
CA SER A 115 6.03 21.36 -9.14
C SER A 115 6.40 22.74 -8.58
N ASP A 116 6.11 23.03 -7.32
CA ASP A 116 6.22 24.34 -6.63
C ASP A 116 7.65 24.96 -6.54
N GLY A 117 8.58 24.55 -7.40
CA GLY A 117 9.81 25.26 -7.69
C GLY A 117 9.88 25.56 -9.18
N SER A 118 10.36 26.75 -9.54
CA SER A 118 10.47 27.36 -10.89
C SER A 118 11.14 26.50 -12.00
N VAL A 119 10.68 25.28 -12.22
CA VAL A 119 11.21 24.28 -13.15
C VAL A 119 10.03 23.65 -13.89
N ALA A 120 9.97 23.90 -15.19
CA ALA A 120 9.04 23.21 -16.08
C ALA A 120 9.66 21.89 -16.55
N VAL A 121 8.92 20.79 -16.48
CA VAL A 121 9.37 19.48 -16.98
C VAL A 121 8.37 18.93 -18.01
N SER A 122 8.89 18.61 -19.19
CA SER A 122 8.16 17.92 -20.26
C SER A 122 8.57 16.45 -20.33
N VAL A 123 7.58 15.57 -20.41
CA VAL A 123 7.78 14.13 -20.59
C VAL A 123 7.21 13.70 -21.92
N ARG A 124 8.06 13.12 -22.77
CA ARG A 124 7.65 12.50 -24.03
C ARG A 124 7.86 11.00 -23.94
N GLN A 125 6.78 10.23 -24.03
CA GLN A 125 6.85 8.77 -24.12
C GLN A 125 6.96 8.37 -25.58
N ASP A 126 8.06 7.70 -25.92
CA ASP A 126 8.33 7.23 -27.27
C ASP A 126 7.90 5.75 -27.43
N SER A 127 7.91 4.97 -26.33
CA SER A 127 7.41 3.59 -26.27
C SER A 127 6.98 3.22 -24.83
N PRO A 128 6.23 2.12 -24.60
CA PRO A 128 5.74 1.76 -23.26
C PRO A 128 6.84 1.46 -22.24
N LEU A 129 8.08 1.23 -22.71
CA LEU A 129 9.25 1.01 -21.86
C LEU A 129 10.29 2.14 -21.96
N LYS A 130 10.02 3.21 -22.72
CA LYS A 130 11.00 4.29 -22.95
C LYS A 130 10.37 5.68 -22.96
N ALA A 131 10.84 6.54 -22.06
CA ALA A 131 10.42 7.93 -21.93
C ALA A 131 11.64 8.87 -21.92
N THR A 132 11.49 10.02 -22.58
CA THR A 132 12.48 11.09 -22.64
C THR A 132 11.97 12.29 -21.84
N LEU A 133 12.78 12.78 -20.90
CA LEU A 133 12.47 13.92 -20.02
C LEU A 133 13.28 15.15 -20.45
N ARG A 134 12.65 16.31 -20.53
CA ARG A 134 13.35 17.61 -20.67
C ARG A 134 12.87 18.58 -19.61
N SER A 135 13.81 19.12 -18.85
CA SER A 135 13.56 20.11 -17.80
C SER A 135 14.16 21.47 -18.18
N THR A 136 13.41 22.55 -17.94
CA THR A 136 13.86 23.94 -18.13
C THR A 136 13.51 24.76 -16.91
N ARG A 137 14.50 25.40 -16.29
CA ARG A 137 14.33 26.26 -15.12
C ARG A 137 13.92 27.67 -15.59
N VAL A 138 12.77 28.14 -15.12
CA VAL A 138 12.23 29.49 -15.43
C VAL A 138 12.67 30.43 -14.32
N ARG A 139 13.57 31.37 -14.58
CA ARG A 139 13.92 32.40 -13.58
C ARG A 139 12.76 33.39 -13.48
N SER A 140 12.20 33.57 -12.29
CA SER A 140 11.17 34.58 -12.02
C SER A 140 11.81 35.98 -12.00
N ALA A 141 11.21 36.91 -12.74
CA ALA A 141 11.51 38.33 -12.61
C ALA A 141 10.81 38.88 -11.37
N ASP A 142 11.55 39.63 -10.55
CA ASP A 142 11.12 40.40 -9.38
C ASP A 142 10.91 39.65 -8.04
N ARG A 143 12.01 39.48 -7.29
CA ARG A 143 12.14 40.13 -5.98
C ARG A 143 13.59 40.19 -5.55
N SER A 144 14.09 41.40 -5.43
CA SER A 144 15.24 41.75 -4.60
C SER A 144 14.98 41.32 -3.15
N ASP A 145 15.59 40.23 -2.67
CA ASP A 145 16.30 40.21 -1.38
C ASP A 145 17.14 38.92 -1.24
N ARG A 146 18.47 39.10 -1.33
CA ARG A 146 19.55 38.36 -0.66
C ARG A 146 19.57 36.82 -0.73
N ASP A 147 20.25 36.30 -1.75
CA ASP A 147 21.07 35.10 -1.58
C ASP A 147 22.55 35.51 -1.51
N VAL A 148 23.11 35.35 -0.31
CA VAL A 148 24.52 35.56 0.00
C VAL A 148 25.35 34.52 -0.72
N VAL A 149 26.28 34.99 -1.55
CA VAL A 149 27.34 34.18 -2.14
C VAL A 149 28.36 33.87 -1.03
N CYS A 150 28.39 32.64 -0.54
CA CYS A 150 29.54 32.12 0.18
C CYS A 150 30.34 31.23 -0.79
N ALA A 151 31.51 31.73 -1.19
CA ALA A 151 32.55 30.94 -1.83
C ALA A 151 33.58 30.53 -0.77
N ALA A 152 33.90 29.25 -0.73
CA ALA A 152 35.22 28.72 -0.40
C ALA A 152 35.33 27.34 -1.09
#